data_AF-A0A9X5BMG7-F1
#
_entry.id   AF-A0A9X5BMG7-F1
#
_cell.length_a   1.000
_cell.length_b   1.000
_cell.length_c   1.000
_cell.angle_alpha   90.00
_cell.angle_beta   90.00
_cell.angle_gamma   90.00
#
_symmetry.space_group_name_H-M   'P 1'
#
loop_
_entity.id
_entity.type
_entity.pdbx_description
1 polymer ?
#
loop_
_entity_poly.entity_id
_entity_poly.type
_entity_poly.pdbx_seq_one_letter_code
_entity_poly.pdbx_strand_id
1 'polypeptide(L)'
;MKIEKVKKNMRLYEDSPVQLKCMGNVFEIRSMAYPSTSPIRKLDKDYYLELSTGEICEFKHNDRRTDNLTSIAQSLKHLREYINTNITDPLKTLFITLTYADNMQDSEKLYNDFRKFNMRLTYYFNKNRLPHYEYIVAVEPQARGSLHAHVLLIFQTKAPFLPNKTLARIWGHGFVKVNALKNVDNIGAYLSAYLGDMELHETMSASDVACKGFKTVESVDGQGKRKTKAIVKGARLKLYPKGFRLFRKSKGILPPEIKKCTYEEAVQEIGNADLTYEKTIKITGDEGEVHNVINYQYYKKQPETQTD
;
A
#
# COMPACT_ATOMS: atom_id res chain seq x y z
N MET A 1 7.31 4.94 -25.23
CA MET A 1 6.74 3.67 -24.73
C MET A 1 5.28 3.84 -24.31
N LYS A 2 4.40 2.92 -24.70
CA LYS A 2 2.96 2.93 -24.40
C LYS A 2 2.55 1.65 -23.66
N ILE A 3 1.65 1.77 -22.67
CA ILE A 3 1.11 0.64 -21.90
C ILE A 3 -0.41 0.63 -22.06
N GLU A 4 -0.96 -0.49 -22.53
CA GLU A 4 -2.38 -0.63 -22.80
C GLU A 4 -2.96 -1.90 -22.17
N LYS A 5 -4.17 -1.81 -21.60
CA LYS A 5 -4.92 -3.00 -21.19
C LYS A 5 -5.55 -3.65 -22.42
N VAL A 6 -5.28 -4.94 -22.64
CA VAL A 6 -5.89 -5.70 -23.73
C VAL A 6 -7.28 -6.19 -23.34
N LYS A 7 -8.20 -6.27 -24.32
CA LYS A 7 -9.59 -6.70 -24.11
C LYS A 7 -9.71 -8.18 -23.72
N LYS A 8 -8.92 -9.03 -24.37
CA LYS A 8 -8.84 -10.47 -24.09
C LYS A 8 -7.58 -10.74 -23.28
N ASN A 9 -7.73 -11.43 -22.16
CA ASN A 9 -6.59 -11.81 -21.33
C ASN A 9 -5.74 -12.87 -22.05
N MET A 10 -4.42 -12.79 -21.84
CA MET A 10 -3.47 -13.82 -22.24
C MET A 10 -3.80 -15.11 -21.50
N ARG A 11 -3.95 -16.20 -22.25
CA ARG A 11 -4.16 -17.53 -21.68
C ARG A 11 -2.85 -18.04 -21.10
N LEU A 12 -2.90 -18.60 -19.90
CA LEU A 12 -1.80 -19.33 -19.28
C LEU A 12 -2.03 -20.83 -19.44
N TYR A 13 -0.97 -21.56 -19.73
CA TYR A 13 -0.92 -23.03 -19.78
C TYR A 13 -0.23 -23.56 -18.53
N GLU A 14 -0.43 -24.82 -18.18
CA GLU A 14 0.09 -25.45 -16.95
C GLU A 14 1.61 -25.29 -16.79
N ASP A 15 2.36 -25.47 -17.89
CA ASP A 15 3.81 -25.33 -17.97
C ASP A 15 4.32 -23.89 -18.10
N SER A 16 3.41 -22.90 -18.18
CA SER A 16 3.79 -21.51 -18.39
C SER A 16 4.66 -21.00 -17.23
N PRO A 17 5.82 -20.38 -17.49
CA PRO A 17 6.64 -19.81 -16.43
C PRO A 17 5.94 -18.60 -15.83
N VAL A 18 5.80 -18.60 -14.51
CA VAL A 18 5.16 -17.51 -13.76
C VAL A 18 5.99 -17.10 -12.55
N GLN A 19 5.68 -15.92 -12.05
CA GLN A 19 6.10 -15.44 -10.74
C GLN A 19 4.88 -15.45 -9.82
N LEU A 20 4.91 -16.31 -8.81
CA LEU A 20 3.92 -16.31 -7.73
C LEU A 20 4.41 -15.40 -6.60
N LYS A 21 3.55 -14.50 -6.16
CA LYS A 21 3.77 -13.66 -4.97
C LYS A 21 2.72 -13.97 -3.91
N CYS A 22 3.18 -14.41 -2.74
CA CYS A 22 2.34 -14.78 -1.59
C CYS A 22 2.27 -13.62 -0.57
N MET A 23 1.05 -13.15 -0.28
CA MET A 23 0.78 -12.04 0.64
C MET A 23 -0.32 -12.44 1.64
N GLY A 24 -0.04 -13.43 2.48
CA GLY A 24 -1.00 -13.93 3.47
C GLY A 24 -2.20 -14.58 2.78
N ASN A 25 -3.36 -13.92 2.84
CA ASN A 25 -4.61 -14.39 2.24
C ASN A 25 -4.78 -13.95 0.78
N VAL A 26 -3.82 -13.21 0.21
CA VAL A 26 -3.85 -12.68 -1.15
C VAL A 26 -2.65 -13.18 -1.94
N PHE A 27 -2.87 -13.56 -3.21
CA PHE A 27 -1.82 -14.03 -4.10
C PHE A 27 -1.84 -13.23 -5.41
N GLU A 28 -0.66 -12.99 -5.99
CA GLU A 28 -0.49 -12.41 -7.33
C GLU A 28 0.31 -13.40 -8.18
N ILE A 29 -0.31 -13.94 -9.23
CA ILE A 29 0.41 -14.65 -10.30
C ILE A 29 0.69 -13.65 -11.40
N ARG A 30 1.96 -13.54 -11.79
CA ARG A 30 2.41 -12.71 -12.90
C ARG A 30 3.10 -13.58 -13.95
N SER A 31 2.66 -13.48 -15.19
CA SER A 31 3.32 -14.09 -16.35
C SER A 31 3.75 -13.02 -17.34
N MET A 32 4.85 -13.25 -18.04
CA MET A 32 5.37 -12.38 -19.09
C MET A 32 5.62 -13.21 -20.35
N ALA A 33 5.18 -12.72 -21.50
CA ALA A 33 5.42 -13.38 -22.78
C ALA A 33 6.91 -13.40 -23.15
N TYR A 34 7.65 -12.37 -22.75
CA TYR A 34 9.09 -12.29 -22.97
C TYR A 34 9.82 -12.04 -21.64
N PRO A 35 10.98 -12.68 -21.40
CA PRO A 35 11.77 -12.43 -20.21
C PRO A 35 12.23 -10.97 -20.18
N SER A 36 12.09 -10.32 -19.03
CA SER A 36 12.57 -8.95 -18.86
C SER A 36 14.08 -8.95 -18.69
N THR A 37 14.81 -8.40 -19.66
CA THR A 37 16.20 -7.98 -19.47
C THR A 37 16.22 -6.52 -19.01
N SER A 38 17.08 -6.20 -18.04
CA SER A 38 17.33 -4.81 -17.68
C SER A 38 18.52 -4.36 -18.52
N PRO A 39 18.37 -3.38 -19.44
CA PRO A 39 19.49 -2.88 -20.23
C PRO A 39 20.50 -2.13 -19.36
N ILE A 40 20.10 -1.70 -18.17
CA ILE A 40 20.92 -0.91 -17.26
C ILE A 40 21.14 -1.60 -15.92
N ARG A 41 22.25 -1.29 -15.26
CA ARG A 41 22.54 -1.61 -13.86
C ARG A 41 22.76 -0.32 -13.07
N LYS A 42 21.85 -0.01 -12.15
CA LYS A 42 21.96 1.16 -11.26
C LYS A 42 23.22 1.06 -10.39
N LEU A 43 24.01 2.12 -10.34
CA LEU A 43 25.20 2.21 -9.49
C LEU A 43 24.86 2.97 -8.20
N ASP A 44 24.32 4.17 -8.33
CA ASP A 44 23.90 5.00 -7.20
C ASP A 44 22.69 5.89 -7.57
N LYS A 45 22.49 6.98 -6.82
CA LYS A 45 21.38 7.90 -7.04
C LYS A 45 21.46 8.57 -8.42
N ASP A 46 22.66 8.92 -8.86
CA ASP A 46 22.90 9.83 -9.97
C ASP A 46 23.43 9.07 -11.21
N TYR A 47 23.98 7.85 -11.04
CA TYR A 47 24.61 7.09 -12.14
C TYR A 47 24.06 5.66 -12.35
N TYR A 48 24.12 5.18 -13.60
CA TYR A 48 23.89 3.79 -14.00
C TYR A 48 24.89 3.32 -15.06
N LEU A 49 25.10 2.02 -15.13
CA LEU A 49 25.86 1.37 -16.19
C LEU A 49 24.90 0.89 -17.28
N GLU A 50 25.11 1.33 -18.52
CA GLU A 50 24.47 0.76 -19.71
C GLU A 50 25.17 -0.58 -20.04
N LEU A 51 24.45 -1.70 -19.96
CA LEU A 51 25.06 -3.03 -20.10
C LEU A 51 25.46 -3.35 -21.54
N SER A 52 24.79 -2.72 -22.52
CA SER A 52 25.07 -2.91 -23.94
C SER A 52 26.38 -2.26 -24.38
N THR A 53 26.69 -1.07 -23.84
CA THR A 53 27.89 -0.30 -24.20
C THR A 53 29.00 -0.37 -23.15
N GLY A 54 28.66 -0.71 -21.90
CA GLY A 54 29.58 -0.63 -20.76
C GLY A 54 29.80 0.79 -20.23
N GLU A 55 29.06 1.78 -20.74
CA GLU A 55 29.22 3.18 -20.37
C GLU A 55 28.48 3.51 -19.06
N ILE A 56 29.08 4.40 -18.26
CA ILE A 56 28.43 5.00 -17.10
C ILE A 56 27.68 6.24 -17.56
N CYS A 57 26.37 6.25 -17.37
CA CYS A 57 25.48 7.32 -17.77
C CYS A 57 24.81 7.93 -16.53
N GLU A 58 24.42 9.20 -16.64
CA GLU A 58 23.70 9.92 -15.58
C GLU A 58 22.19 9.73 -15.69
N PHE A 59 21.51 9.55 -14.55
CA PHE A 59 20.06 9.58 -14.49
C PHE A 59 19.53 10.99 -14.72
N LYS A 60 18.56 11.12 -15.63
CA LYS A 60 17.77 12.35 -15.72
C LYS A 60 16.89 12.50 -14.49
N HIS A 61 17.24 13.44 -13.62
CA HIS A 61 16.42 13.83 -12.49
C HIS A 61 15.41 14.89 -12.89
N ASN A 62 14.11 14.59 -12.74
CA ASN A 62 13.08 15.61 -12.93
C ASN A 62 12.94 16.48 -11.69
N ASP A 63 12.82 17.79 -11.90
CA ASP A 63 12.64 18.77 -10.82
C ASP A 63 11.22 18.72 -10.24
N ARG A 64 10.20 18.57 -11.10
CA ARG A 64 8.78 18.65 -10.74
C ARG A 64 8.19 17.29 -10.32
N ARG A 65 7.35 17.30 -9.29
CA ARG A 65 6.75 16.09 -8.69
C ARG A 65 5.66 15.44 -9.54
N THR A 66 4.98 16.20 -10.41
CA THR A 66 3.93 15.67 -11.30
C THR A 66 4.40 14.46 -12.11
N ASP A 67 5.71 14.35 -12.32
CA ASP A 67 6.35 13.31 -13.12
C ASP A 67 6.63 12.03 -12.32
N ASN A 68 6.45 12.04 -10.99
CA ASN A 68 6.80 10.93 -10.10
C ASN A 68 5.59 10.26 -9.42
N LEU A 69 4.38 10.48 -9.95
CA LEU A 69 3.15 9.81 -9.48
C LEU A 69 3.28 8.28 -9.54
N THR A 70 4.05 7.75 -10.50
CA THR A 70 4.34 6.32 -10.63
C THR A 70 5.11 5.78 -9.43
N SER A 71 6.11 6.50 -8.90
CA SER A 71 6.85 6.05 -7.71
C SER A 71 6.00 6.07 -6.44
N ILE A 72 5.10 7.05 -6.31
CA ILE A 72 4.16 7.10 -5.19
C ILE A 72 3.17 5.92 -5.29
N ALA A 73 2.62 5.67 -6.48
CA ALA A 73 1.76 4.52 -6.73
C ALA A 73 2.47 3.19 -6.42
N GLN A 74 3.75 3.08 -6.77
CA GLN A 74 4.58 1.92 -6.44
C GLN A 74 4.80 1.80 -4.93
N SER A 75 5.02 2.91 -4.23
CA SER A 75 5.18 2.92 -2.77
C SER A 75 3.89 2.49 -2.06
N LEU A 76 2.74 2.94 -2.54
CA LEU A 76 1.43 2.48 -2.05
C LEU A 76 1.18 1.01 -2.38
N LYS A 77 1.62 0.53 -3.54
CA LYS A 77 1.59 -0.90 -3.88
C LYS A 77 2.41 -1.69 -2.87
N HIS A 78 3.66 -1.30 -2.60
CA HIS A 78 4.50 -1.98 -1.61
C HIS A 78 3.90 -1.95 -0.21
N LEU A 79 3.31 -0.82 0.21
CA LEU A 79 2.60 -0.73 1.49
C LEU A 79 1.46 -1.77 1.55
N ARG A 80 0.66 -1.89 0.49
CA ARG A 80 -0.40 -2.91 0.39
C ARG A 80 0.14 -4.32 0.54
N GLU A 81 1.24 -4.62 -0.15
CA GLU A 81 1.89 -5.93 -0.10
C GLU A 81 2.34 -6.24 1.32
N TYR A 82 3.05 -5.32 2.01
CA TYR A 82 3.45 -5.49 3.41
C TYR A 82 2.27 -5.70 4.35
N ILE A 83 1.19 -4.92 4.18
CA ILE A 83 -0.02 -5.06 5.00
C ILE A 83 -0.62 -6.45 4.81
N ASN A 84 -0.84 -6.87 3.56
CA ASN A 84 -1.48 -8.16 3.27
C ASN A 84 -0.62 -9.35 3.73
N THR A 85 0.71 -9.26 3.60
CA THR A 85 1.63 -10.30 4.09
C THR A 85 1.56 -10.49 5.60
N ASN A 86 1.39 -9.40 6.37
CA ASN A 86 1.53 -9.45 7.83
C ASN A 86 0.19 -9.41 8.58
N ILE A 87 -0.92 -9.14 7.89
CA ILE A 87 -2.25 -9.04 8.49
C ILE A 87 -3.19 -10.00 7.77
N THR A 88 -3.18 -11.25 8.22
CA THR A 88 -4.11 -12.32 7.80
C THR A 88 -5.35 -12.40 8.69
N ASP A 89 -5.20 -12.05 9.97
CA ASP A 89 -6.29 -11.98 10.94
C ASP A 89 -6.49 -10.54 11.45
N PRO A 90 -7.59 -9.87 11.08
CA PRO A 90 -7.90 -8.51 11.54
C PRO A 90 -8.01 -8.37 13.07
N LEU A 91 -8.34 -9.45 13.80
CA LEU A 91 -8.45 -9.44 15.26
C LEU A 91 -7.10 -9.29 15.95
N LYS A 92 -6.00 -9.55 15.24
CA LYS A 92 -4.63 -9.37 15.71
C LYS A 92 -4.03 -8.03 15.34
N THR A 93 -4.86 -7.06 14.93
CA THR A 93 -4.39 -5.75 14.48
C THR A 93 -5.20 -4.60 15.09
N LEU A 94 -4.52 -3.56 15.55
CA LEU A 94 -5.15 -2.27 15.88
C LEU A 94 -4.84 -1.26 14.78
N PHE A 95 -5.88 -0.58 14.28
CA PHE A 95 -5.72 0.54 13.38
C PHE A 95 -5.90 1.87 14.14
N ILE A 96 -4.82 2.64 14.24
CA ILE A 96 -4.74 3.86 15.02
C ILE A 96 -4.48 5.04 14.09
N THR A 97 -5.29 6.09 14.19
CA THR A 97 -5.02 7.37 13.54
C THR A 97 -4.52 8.36 14.57
N LEU A 98 -3.32 8.91 14.35
CA LEU A 98 -2.72 9.97 15.14
C LEU A 98 -2.91 11.30 14.39
N THR A 99 -3.52 12.26 15.06
CA THR A 99 -3.84 13.58 14.51
C THR A 99 -3.23 14.67 15.39
N TYR A 100 -2.62 15.66 14.76
CA TYR A 100 -2.12 16.84 15.46
C TYR A 100 -3.28 17.77 15.83
N ALA A 101 -3.18 18.45 16.96
CA ALA A 101 -4.09 19.55 17.30
C ALA A 101 -3.89 20.73 16.34
N ASP A 102 -2.63 21.03 16.03
CA ASP A 102 -2.23 22.07 15.08
C ASP A 102 -2.19 21.56 13.63
N ASN A 103 -2.17 22.47 12.66
CA ASN A 103 -1.97 22.16 11.25
C ASN A 103 -0.50 21.76 10.96
N MET A 104 -0.13 20.54 11.33
CA MET A 104 1.24 20.03 11.19
C MET A 104 1.60 19.74 9.73
N GLN A 105 2.58 20.45 9.17
CA GLN A 105 3.06 20.24 7.79
C GLN A 105 4.52 19.75 7.72
N ASP A 106 5.22 19.73 8.85
CA ASP A 106 6.63 19.33 8.93
C ASP A 106 6.75 17.80 9.04
N SER A 107 7.29 17.20 7.97
CA SER A 107 7.51 15.75 7.87
C SER A 107 8.61 15.22 8.80
N GLU A 108 9.67 16.00 9.04
CA GLU A 108 10.76 15.58 9.92
C GLU A 108 10.30 15.61 11.38
N LYS A 109 9.56 16.66 11.75
CA LYS A 109 8.89 16.73 13.05
C LYS A 109 7.96 15.55 13.25
N LEU A 110 7.11 15.23 12.27
CA LEU A 110 6.22 14.06 12.35
C LEU A 110 7.00 12.77 12.59
N TYR A 111 8.12 12.56 11.90
CA TYR A 111 8.94 11.37 12.10
C TYR A 111 9.53 11.29 13.51
N ASN A 112 10.03 12.41 14.04
CA ASN A 112 10.59 12.47 15.38
C ASN A 112 9.52 12.27 16.47
N ASP A 113 8.35 12.88 16.30
CA ASP A 113 7.22 12.74 17.22
C ASP A 113 6.68 11.31 17.20
N PHE A 114 6.53 10.69 16.02
CA PHE A 114 6.14 9.28 15.91
C PHE A 114 7.15 8.34 16.57
N ARG A 115 8.46 8.59 16.39
CA ARG A 115 9.50 7.80 17.07
C ARG A 115 9.35 7.88 18.60
N LYS A 116 9.15 9.08 19.14
CA LYS A 116 8.94 9.29 20.58
C LYS A 116 7.64 8.64 21.06
N PHE A 117 6.56 8.75 20.28
CA PHE A 117 5.30 8.04 20.54
C PHE A 117 5.52 6.54 20.64
N ASN A 118 6.19 5.93 19.66
CA ASN A 118 6.45 4.50 19.65
C ASN A 118 7.30 4.07 20.85
N MET A 119 8.33 4.85 21.23
CA MET A 119 9.11 4.56 22.45
C MET A 119 8.24 4.56 23.71
N ARG A 120 7.37 5.58 23.89
CA ARG A 120 6.46 5.67 25.03
C ARG A 120 5.43 4.54 25.02
N LEU A 121 4.93 4.17 23.83
CA LEU A 121 3.99 3.07 23.65
C LEU A 121 4.64 1.73 24.00
N THR A 122 5.85 1.44 23.49
CA THR A 122 6.61 0.24 23.86
C THR A 122 6.84 0.16 25.36
N TYR A 123 7.24 1.25 26.01
CA TYR A 123 7.39 1.29 27.46
C TYR A 123 6.07 0.97 28.18
N TYR A 124 4.95 1.54 27.73
CA TYR A 124 3.62 1.24 28.28
C TYR A 124 3.28 -0.25 28.13
N PHE A 125 3.52 -0.85 26.97
CA PHE A 125 3.26 -2.26 26.72
C PHE A 125 4.08 -3.15 27.66
N ASN A 126 5.39 -2.88 27.77
CA ASN A 126 6.27 -3.64 28.66
C ASN A 126 5.87 -3.52 30.14
N LYS A 127 5.60 -2.29 30.61
CA LYS A 127 5.20 -2.03 32.00
C LYS A 127 3.90 -2.74 32.39
N ASN A 128 2.97 -2.86 31.44
CA ASN A 128 1.67 -3.49 31.67
C ASN A 128 1.63 -4.97 31.22
N ARG A 129 2.78 -5.58 30.89
CA ARG A 129 2.90 -6.98 30.45
C ARG A 129 1.95 -7.31 29.27
N LEU A 130 1.79 -6.36 28.36
CA LEU A 130 1.00 -6.53 27.13
C LEU A 130 1.84 -7.24 26.04
N PRO A 131 1.19 -7.95 25.10
CA PRO A 131 1.89 -8.67 24.04
C PRO A 131 2.74 -7.73 23.17
N HIS A 132 3.90 -8.23 22.75
CA HIS A 132 4.75 -7.53 21.78
C HIS A 132 4.00 -7.24 20.49
N TYR A 133 4.32 -6.10 19.86
CA TYR A 133 3.76 -5.70 18.58
C TYR A 133 4.83 -5.31 17.59
N GLU A 134 4.56 -5.60 16.32
CA GLU A 134 5.19 -4.96 15.19
C GLU A 134 4.30 -3.82 14.70
N TYR A 135 4.83 -2.91 13.89
CA TYR A 135 4.02 -1.81 13.34
C TYR A 135 4.33 -1.48 11.89
N ILE A 136 3.30 -0.96 11.22
CA ILE A 136 3.42 -0.22 9.96
C ILE A 136 2.80 1.16 10.22
N VAL A 137 3.53 2.23 9.89
CA VAL A 137 3.00 3.61 9.93
C VAL A 137 3.03 4.20 8.53
N ALA A 138 1.90 4.73 8.09
CA ALA A 138 1.77 5.45 6.83
C ALA A 138 1.29 6.88 7.10
N VAL A 139 1.85 7.85 6.40
CA VAL A 139 1.47 9.26 6.56
C VAL A 139 0.49 9.65 5.46
N GLU A 140 -0.59 10.31 5.85
CA GLU A 140 -1.62 10.83 4.95
C GLU A 140 -1.56 12.36 4.92
N PRO A 141 -1.35 13.00 3.77
CA PRO A 141 -1.54 14.42 3.60
C PRO A 141 -3.03 14.75 3.41
N GLN A 142 -3.52 15.71 4.18
CA GLN A 142 -4.85 16.28 4.00
C GLN A 142 -4.83 17.43 2.98
N ALA A 143 -6.00 17.79 2.42
CA ALA A 143 -6.14 18.90 1.47
C ALA A 143 -5.59 20.24 2.00
N ARG A 144 -5.74 20.51 3.31
CA ARG A 144 -5.19 21.69 4.01
C ARG A 144 -3.67 21.65 4.26
N GLY A 145 -2.98 20.62 3.77
CA GLY A 145 -1.55 20.36 3.97
C GLY A 145 -1.19 19.64 5.28
N SER A 146 -2.12 19.53 6.25
CA SER A 146 -1.88 18.81 7.50
C SER A 146 -1.49 17.35 7.25
N LEU A 147 -0.52 16.85 7.99
CA LEU A 147 -0.06 15.47 7.95
C LEU A 147 -0.66 14.67 9.12
N HIS A 148 -1.28 13.53 8.80
CA HIS A 148 -1.77 12.56 9.77
C HIS A 148 -0.97 11.26 9.69
N ALA A 149 -0.83 10.54 10.80
CA ALA A 149 -0.19 9.23 10.79
C ALA A 149 -1.21 8.12 11.07
N HIS A 150 -1.26 7.15 10.16
CA HIS A 150 -2.02 5.91 10.28
C HIS A 150 -1.10 4.79 10.70
N VAL A 151 -1.37 4.17 11.84
CA VAL A 151 -0.52 3.18 12.47
C VAL A 151 -1.30 1.87 12.57
N LEU A 152 -0.72 0.81 12.03
CA LEU A 152 -1.15 -0.56 12.27
C LEU A 152 -0.23 -1.15 13.33
N LEU A 153 -0.78 -1.55 14.47
CA LEU A 153 -0.08 -2.39 15.43
C LEU A 153 -0.49 -3.84 15.18
N ILE A 154 0.49 -4.71 14.93
CA ILE A 154 0.31 -6.08 14.47
C ILE A 154 0.85 -7.03 15.55
N PHE A 155 0.00 -7.95 15.99
CA PHE A 155 0.26 -8.85 17.11
C PHE A 155 0.31 -10.31 16.65
N GLN A 156 1.01 -11.17 17.39
CA GLN A 156 0.95 -12.63 17.19
C GLN A 156 -0.32 -13.24 17.79
N THR A 157 -0.85 -12.58 18.83
CA THR A 157 -2.07 -12.93 19.55
C THR A 157 -3.18 -11.91 19.24
N LYS A 158 -4.40 -12.16 19.76
CA LYS A 158 -5.49 -11.20 19.67
C LYS A 158 -5.05 -9.83 20.20
N ALA A 159 -5.34 -8.78 19.44
CA ALA A 159 -4.94 -7.43 19.80
C ALA A 159 -5.54 -7.05 21.17
N PRO A 160 -4.73 -6.50 22.10
CA PRO A 160 -5.22 -6.09 23.40
C PRO A 160 -6.14 -4.88 23.26
N PHE A 161 -7.10 -4.76 24.18
CA PHE A 161 -7.88 -3.53 24.27
C PHE A 161 -6.97 -2.38 24.76
N LEU A 162 -7.02 -1.26 24.05
CA LEU A 162 -6.20 -0.10 24.38
C LEU A 162 -7.09 1.15 24.51
N PRO A 163 -7.28 1.67 25.74
CA PRO A 163 -8.16 2.82 25.96
C PRO A 163 -7.68 4.05 25.17
N ASN A 164 -8.61 4.71 24.47
CA ASN A 164 -8.30 5.89 23.66
C ASN A 164 -7.62 6.99 24.48
N LYS A 165 -8.12 7.26 25.71
CA LYS A 165 -7.55 8.24 26.64
C LYS A 165 -6.07 7.95 26.96
N THR A 166 -5.72 6.68 27.11
CA THR A 166 -4.33 6.27 27.36
C THR A 166 -3.45 6.54 26.15
N LEU A 167 -3.91 6.15 24.95
CA LEU A 167 -3.19 6.42 23.70
C LEU A 167 -3.04 7.91 23.41
N ALA A 168 -4.08 8.72 23.63
CA ALA A 168 -4.04 10.16 23.46
C ALA A 168 -2.97 10.80 24.36
N ARG A 169 -2.85 10.35 25.61
CA ARG A 169 -1.79 10.78 26.53
C ARG A 169 -0.40 10.34 26.06
N ILE A 170 -0.25 9.13 25.51
CA ILE A 170 1.02 8.64 24.96
C ILE A 170 1.40 9.43 23.69
N TRP A 171 0.42 9.78 22.86
CA TRP A 171 0.61 10.63 21.68
C TRP A 171 1.08 12.02 22.06
N GLY A 172 0.30 12.73 22.88
CA GLY A 172 0.70 14.02 23.46
C GLY A 172 0.71 15.22 22.49
N HIS A 173 0.30 15.03 21.24
CA HIS A 173 0.31 16.09 20.21
C HIS A 173 -1.08 16.37 19.61
N GLY A 174 -2.14 15.78 20.15
CA GLY A 174 -3.50 15.98 19.67
C GLY A 174 -4.38 14.76 19.92
N PHE A 175 -5.08 14.33 18.88
CA PHE A 175 -6.16 13.34 18.98
C PHE A 175 -5.70 11.97 18.48
N VAL A 176 -6.32 10.93 19.05
CA VAL A 176 -6.14 9.56 18.60
C VAL A 176 -7.50 8.96 18.30
N LYS A 177 -7.60 8.19 17.22
CA LYS A 177 -8.75 7.34 16.94
C LYS A 177 -8.28 5.89 16.79
N VAL A 178 -8.95 4.97 17.48
CA VAL A 178 -8.70 3.53 17.34
C VAL A 178 -9.89 2.94 16.61
N ASN A 179 -9.64 2.25 15.50
CA ASN A 179 -10.64 1.56 14.72
C ASN A 179 -10.33 0.06 14.77
N ALA A 180 -11.36 -0.75 14.97
CA ALA A 180 -11.27 -2.19 14.72
C ALA A 180 -11.34 -2.43 13.21
N LEU A 181 -10.54 -3.36 12.69
CA LEU A 181 -10.55 -3.75 11.27
C LEU A 181 -11.61 -4.83 10.97
N LYS A 182 -12.68 -4.88 11.77
CA LYS A 182 -13.76 -5.86 11.57
C LYS A 182 -14.41 -5.64 10.20
N ASN A 183 -14.68 -6.72 9.49
CA ASN A 183 -15.36 -6.75 8.18
C ASN A 183 -14.60 -6.06 7.03
N VAL A 184 -13.26 -5.94 7.14
CA VAL A 184 -12.43 -5.45 6.03
C VAL A 184 -11.82 -6.62 5.27
N ASP A 185 -12.38 -6.91 4.10
CA ASP A 185 -12.02 -8.05 3.26
C ASP A 185 -10.58 -8.02 2.72
N ASN A 186 -10.04 -6.82 2.46
CA ASN A 186 -8.66 -6.63 2.01
C ASN A 186 -8.11 -5.36 2.64
N ILE A 187 -7.50 -5.52 3.82
CA ILE A 187 -7.01 -4.42 4.65
C ILE A 187 -5.97 -3.58 3.90
N GLY A 188 -5.09 -4.21 3.11
CA GLY A 188 -4.12 -3.49 2.31
C GLY A 188 -4.78 -2.61 1.26
N ALA A 189 -5.79 -3.12 0.55
CA ALA A 189 -6.53 -2.34 -0.45
C ALA A 189 -7.31 -1.19 0.19
N TYR A 190 -7.93 -1.45 1.34
CA TYR A 190 -8.61 -0.44 2.14
C TYR A 190 -7.66 0.69 2.54
N LEU A 191 -6.56 0.41 3.23
CA LEU A 191 -5.61 1.43 3.69
C LEU A 191 -4.91 2.16 2.54
N SER A 192 -4.59 1.47 1.45
CA SER A 192 -4.03 2.12 0.26
C SER A 192 -5.00 3.14 -0.34
N ALA A 193 -6.31 2.85 -0.30
CA ALA A 193 -7.32 3.78 -0.77
C ALA A 193 -7.43 5.02 0.14
N TYR A 194 -7.28 4.87 1.46
CA TYR A 194 -7.19 6.03 2.37
C TYR A 194 -6.02 6.96 2.01
N LEU A 195 -4.88 6.37 1.67
CA LEU A 195 -3.66 7.15 1.40
C LEU A 195 -3.61 7.71 -0.03
N GLY A 196 -4.31 7.08 -0.98
CA GLY A 196 -4.30 7.47 -2.38
C GLY A 196 -5.49 8.32 -2.82
N ASP A 197 -6.69 8.01 -2.33
CA ASP A 197 -7.94 8.64 -2.76
C ASP A 197 -8.30 9.82 -1.86
N MET A 198 -9.16 10.76 -2.30
CA MET A 198 -9.58 11.93 -1.50
C MET A 198 -11.09 12.17 -1.66
N GLU A 199 -11.77 12.72 -0.64
CA GLU A 199 -13.18 13.07 -0.78
C GLU A 199 -13.39 14.21 -1.80
N LEU A 200 -14.54 14.24 -2.49
CA LEU A 200 -14.84 15.21 -3.54
C LEU A 200 -14.83 16.65 -3.00
N HIS A 201 -15.40 16.85 -1.81
CA HIS A 201 -15.43 18.17 -1.20
C HIS A 201 -14.03 18.67 -0.78
N GLU A 202 -13.15 17.75 -0.35
CA GLU A 202 -11.74 18.04 -0.07
C GLU A 202 -10.93 18.32 -1.35
N THR A 203 -11.32 17.72 -2.48
CA THR A 203 -10.68 17.98 -3.77
C THR A 203 -11.10 19.31 -4.37
N MET A 204 -12.34 19.76 -4.16
CA MET A 204 -12.80 21.06 -4.63
C MET A 204 -12.08 22.23 -3.95
N SER A 205 -11.54 22.04 -2.74
CA SER A 205 -10.73 23.04 -2.04
C SER A 205 -9.23 22.98 -2.38
N ALA A 206 -8.78 21.95 -3.10
CA ALA A 206 -7.41 21.82 -3.58
C ALA A 206 -7.34 22.17 -5.08
N SER A 207 -6.73 23.30 -5.43
CA SER A 207 -6.53 23.69 -6.83
C SER A 207 -5.66 22.67 -7.60
N ASP A 208 -6.01 22.37 -8.86
CA ASP A 208 -5.31 21.49 -9.82
C ASP A 208 -5.36 19.96 -9.63
N VAL A 209 -6.48 19.42 -9.14
CA VAL A 209 -6.69 17.95 -9.11
C VAL A 209 -7.30 17.44 -10.43
N ALA A 210 -6.44 17.05 -11.37
CA ALA A 210 -6.83 16.17 -12.48
C ALA A 210 -7.49 14.87 -11.98
N CYS A 211 -8.79 14.69 -12.25
CA CYS A 211 -9.59 13.55 -11.82
C CYS A 211 -9.37 12.33 -12.72
N LYS A 212 -8.84 11.23 -12.17
CA LYS A 212 -8.74 9.93 -12.88
C LYS A 212 -10.00 9.07 -12.79
N GLY A 213 -11.00 9.49 -12.01
CA GLY A 213 -12.28 8.82 -11.82
C GLY A 213 -12.87 9.04 -10.43
N PHE A 214 -14.18 8.81 -10.31
CA PHE A 214 -14.96 8.95 -9.08
C PHE A 214 -15.42 7.57 -8.59
N LYS A 215 -15.54 7.42 -7.27
CA LYS A 215 -16.28 6.33 -6.64
C LYS A 215 -17.18 6.89 -5.54
N THR A 216 -18.35 6.28 -5.38
CA THR A 216 -19.24 6.54 -4.27
C THR A 216 -18.96 5.53 -3.16
N VAL A 217 -18.79 5.99 -1.92
CA VAL A 217 -18.64 5.12 -0.74
C VAL A 217 -19.71 5.47 0.27
N GLU A 218 -20.51 4.49 0.68
CA GLU A 218 -21.41 4.65 1.80
C GLU A 218 -20.63 4.55 3.11
N SER A 219 -20.86 5.51 4.00
CA SER A 219 -20.30 5.57 5.34
C SER A 219 -21.44 5.72 6.33
N VAL A 220 -21.35 5.06 7.48
CA VAL A 220 -22.29 5.27 8.58
C VAL A 220 -21.64 6.26 9.53
N ASP A 221 -22.29 7.38 9.82
CA ASP A 221 -21.78 8.33 10.81
C ASP A 221 -21.93 7.78 12.23
N GLY A 222 -21.33 8.47 13.21
CA GLY A 222 -21.37 8.05 14.62
C GLY A 222 -22.77 7.98 15.22
N GLN A 223 -23.81 8.38 14.48
CA GLN A 223 -25.23 8.37 14.87
C GLN A 223 -26.03 7.30 14.10
N GLY A 224 -25.38 6.44 13.31
CA GLY A 224 -26.05 5.37 12.56
C GLY A 224 -26.66 5.81 11.23
N LYS A 225 -26.47 7.07 10.80
CA LYS A 225 -27.04 7.57 9.55
C LYS A 225 -26.13 7.23 8.38
N ARG A 226 -26.71 6.61 7.34
CA ARG A 226 -26.00 6.33 6.08
C ARG A 226 -25.74 7.65 5.35
N LYS A 227 -24.46 7.96 5.15
CA LYS A 227 -23.94 9.07 4.38
C LYS A 227 -23.15 8.56 3.19
N THR A 228 -23.57 8.99 2.02
CA THR A 228 -22.91 8.68 0.77
C THR A 228 -21.83 9.73 0.51
N LYS A 229 -20.57 9.29 0.37
CA LYS A 229 -19.41 10.15 0.14
C LYS A 229 -18.84 9.92 -1.25
N ALA A 230 -18.68 11.01 -1.97
CA ALA A 230 -17.97 11.04 -3.25
C ALA A 230 -16.46 11.03 -3.03
N ILE A 231 -15.72 10.12 -3.66
CA ILE A 231 -14.26 10.01 -3.55
C ILE A 231 -13.60 10.06 -4.93
N VAL A 232 -12.61 10.93 -5.08
CA VAL A 232 -11.74 11.06 -6.27
C VAL A 232 -10.53 10.14 -6.11
N LYS A 233 -10.37 9.19 -7.04
CA LYS A 233 -9.29 8.20 -6.97
C LYS A 233 -7.92 8.83 -7.24
N GLY A 234 -6.93 8.52 -6.40
CA GLY A 234 -5.55 8.97 -6.59
C GLY A 234 -5.31 10.47 -6.37
N ALA A 235 -6.30 11.22 -5.89
CA ALA A 235 -6.20 12.67 -5.70
C ALA A 235 -5.11 13.06 -4.68
N ARG A 236 -4.86 12.25 -3.65
CA ARG A 236 -3.84 12.53 -2.62
C ARG A 236 -2.41 12.39 -3.13
N LEU A 237 -2.18 11.70 -4.24
CA LEU A 237 -0.83 11.43 -4.76
C LEU A 237 -0.04 12.73 -5.03
N LYS A 238 -0.73 13.79 -5.46
CA LYS A 238 -0.13 15.09 -5.73
C LYS A 238 0.29 15.85 -4.48
N LEU A 239 -0.33 15.56 -3.32
CA LEU A 239 -0.10 16.29 -2.07
C LEU A 239 1.15 15.85 -1.30
N TYR A 240 1.68 14.67 -1.58
CA TYR A 240 2.88 14.20 -0.88
C TYR A 240 4.10 15.12 -1.21
N PRO A 241 5.04 15.39 -0.29
CA PRO A 241 6.28 16.16 -0.56
C PRO A 241 7.39 15.36 -1.27
N LYS A 242 8.29 15.99 -2.07
CA LYS A 242 9.31 15.26 -2.87
C LYS A 242 10.24 14.46 -1.94
N GLY A 243 10.59 13.23 -2.33
CA GLY A 243 11.39 12.33 -1.48
C GLY A 243 10.67 11.85 -0.20
N PHE A 244 9.40 12.18 -0.03
CA PHE A 244 8.65 11.83 1.16
C PHE A 244 8.45 10.33 1.30
N ARG A 245 8.88 9.79 2.44
CA ARG A 245 8.70 8.39 2.77
C ARG A 245 7.27 8.17 3.26
N LEU A 246 6.44 7.64 2.37
CA LEU A 246 4.99 7.45 2.58
C LEU A 246 4.70 6.54 3.78
N PHE A 247 5.51 5.49 3.97
CA PHE A 247 5.35 4.59 5.10
C PHE A 247 6.69 4.09 5.65
N ARG A 248 6.63 3.66 6.91
CA ARG A 248 7.71 3.01 7.66
C ARG A 248 7.13 1.78 8.33
N LYS A 249 8.02 0.87 8.72
CA LYS A 249 7.66 -0.38 9.38
C LYS A 249 8.73 -0.75 10.40
N SER A 250 8.33 -1.50 11.42
CA SER A 250 9.28 -2.12 12.34
C SER A 250 10.05 -3.26 11.67
N LYS A 251 11.07 -3.77 12.36
CA LYS A 251 12.01 -4.76 11.81
C LYS A 251 11.34 -6.11 11.56
N GLY A 252 10.37 -6.52 12.38
CA GLY A 252 9.70 -7.82 12.27
C GLY A 252 8.64 -7.90 11.17
N ILE A 253 8.32 -6.79 10.47
CA ILE A 253 7.40 -6.83 9.33
C ILE A 253 8.06 -7.50 8.13
N LEU A 254 7.48 -8.61 7.70
CA LEU A 254 7.98 -9.49 6.64
C LEU A 254 7.60 -8.95 5.26
N PRO A 255 8.50 -9.01 4.25
CA PRO A 255 8.15 -8.76 2.86
C PRO A 255 7.32 -9.91 2.28
N PRO A 256 6.59 -9.69 1.17
CA PRO A 256 5.93 -10.78 0.45
C PRO A 256 6.96 -11.81 -0.05
N GLU A 257 6.58 -13.08 -0.01
CA GLU A 257 7.38 -14.15 -0.58
C GLU A 257 7.15 -14.20 -2.09
N ILE A 258 8.23 -14.39 -2.86
CA ILE A 258 8.19 -14.43 -4.32
C ILE A 258 8.86 -15.72 -4.80
N LYS A 259 8.13 -16.52 -5.56
CA LYS A 259 8.60 -17.78 -6.16
C LYS A 259 8.52 -17.68 -7.69
N LYS A 260 9.50 -18.27 -8.37
CA LYS A 260 9.42 -18.54 -9.82
C LYS A 260 9.09 -20.02 -9.97
N CYS A 261 8.02 -20.33 -10.67
CA CYS A 261 7.46 -21.68 -10.78
C CYS A 261 6.64 -21.79 -12.08
N THR A 262 6.12 -22.98 -12.38
CA THR A 262 5.11 -23.15 -13.42
C THR A 262 3.75 -22.63 -12.95
N TYR A 263 2.83 -22.41 -13.89
CA TYR A 263 1.48 -21.99 -13.56
C TYR A 263 0.73 -23.07 -12.76
N GLU A 264 0.94 -24.35 -13.10
CA GLU A 264 0.39 -25.48 -12.36
C GLU A 264 0.86 -25.48 -10.90
N GLU A 265 2.16 -25.39 -10.66
CA GLU A 265 2.74 -25.31 -9.31
C GLU A 265 2.19 -24.10 -8.53
N ALA A 266 2.02 -22.96 -9.22
CA ALA A 266 1.45 -21.77 -8.60
C ALA A 266 -0.02 -21.99 -8.18
N VAL A 267 -0.82 -22.63 -9.04
CA VAL A 267 -2.23 -22.94 -8.76
C VAL A 267 -2.36 -23.96 -7.61
N GLN A 268 -1.47 -24.95 -7.55
CA GLN A 268 -1.41 -25.89 -6.43
C GLN A 268 -1.09 -25.17 -5.10
N GLU A 269 -0.12 -24.25 -5.10
CA GLU A 269 0.29 -23.49 -3.90
C GLU A 269 -0.81 -22.54 -3.38
N ILE A 270 -1.57 -21.87 -4.26
CA ILE A 270 -2.66 -20.98 -3.84
C ILE A 270 -3.86 -21.76 -3.28
N GLY A 271 -4.01 -23.04 -3.65
CA GLY A 271 -5.09 -23.93 -3.22
C GLY A 271 -6.47 -23.40 -3.60
N ASN A 272 -7.41 -23.40 -2.66
CA ASN A 272 -8.81 -23.01 -2.88
C ASN A 272 -9.05 -21.48 -2.89
N ALA A 273 -8.04 -20.70 -3.27
CA ALA A 273 -8.19 -19.24 -3.37
C ALA A 273 -8.95 -18.88 -4.65
N ASP A 274 -9.91 -17.96 -4.55
CA ASP A 274 -10.72 -17.54 -5.69
C ASP A 274 -10.00 -16.49 -6.52
N LEU A 275 -10.11 -16.60 -7.86
CA LEU A 275 -9.67 -15.56 -8.77
C LEU A 275 -10.57 -14.33 -8.63
N THR A 276 -10.04 -13.25 -8.09
CA THR A 276 -10.79 -12.00 -7.83
C THR A 276 -10.63 -10.97 -8.94
N TYR A 277 -9.49 -10.97 -9.62
CA TYR A 277 -9.21 -10.00 -10.68
C TYR A 277 -8.13 -10.53 -11.63
N GLU A 278 -8.34 -10.31 -12.92
CA GLU A 278 -7.35 -10.59 -13.95
C GLU A 278 -7.24 -9.39 -14.90
N LYS A 279 -6.00 -9.11 -15.32
CA LYS A 279 -5.73 -8.21 -16.44
C LYS A 279 -4.52 -8.66 -17.22
N THR A 280 -4.55 -8.40 -18.51
CA THR A 280 -3.35 -8.41 -19.36
C THR A 280 -3.03 -7.00 -19.82
N ILE A 281 -1.75 -6.65 -19.79
CA ILE A 281 -1.23 -5.40 -20.34
C ILE A 281 -0.24 -5.69 -21.47
N LYS A 282 -0.28 -4.87 -22.52
CA LYS A 282 0.68 -4.87 -23.62
C LYS A 282 1.57 -3.64 -23.49
N ILE A 283 2.88 -3.84 -23.60
CA ILE A 283 3.89 -2.78 -23.60
C ILE A 283 4.43 -2.67 -25.02
N THR A 284 4.28 -1.50 -25.63
CA THR A 284 4.82 -1.21 -26.96
C THR A 284 5.80 -0.05 -26.90
N GLY A 285 6.79 -0.08 -27.78
CA GLY A 285 7.73 1.00 -27.96
C GLY A 285 7.12 2.14 -28.75
N ASP A 286 7.95 3.14 -29.04
CA ASP A 286 7.52 4.33 -29.78
C ASP A 286 7.32 4.05 -31.27
N GLU A 287 7.98 3.01 -31.80
CA GLU A 287 7.84 2.57 -33.20
C GLU A 287 6.77 1.47 -33.37
N GLY A 288 6.05 1.14 -32.29
CA GLY A 288 4.95 0.16 -32.29
C GLY A 288 5.39 -1.30 -32.05
N GLU A 289 6.69 -1.54 -31.87
CA GLU A 289 7.24 -2.84 -31.53
C GLU A 289 6.75 -3.31 -30.16
N VAL A 290 6.42 -4.60 -30.03
CA VAL A 290 5.87 -5.16 -28.79
C VAL A 290 7.04 -5.58 -27.89
N HIS A 291 7.28 -4.83 -26.83
CA HIS A 291 8.32 -5.14 -25.84
C HIS A 291 7.89 -6.27 -24.91
N ASN A 292 6.63 -6.27 -24.47
CA ASN A 292 6.11 -7.35 -23.64
C ASN A 292 4.58 -7.44 -23.61
N VAL A 293 4.09 -8.62 -23.22
CA VAL A 293 2.69 -8.84 -22.82
C VAL A 293 2.73 -9.48 -21.44
N ILE A 294 2.11 -8.82 -20.46
CA ILE A 294 2.17 -9.23 -19.05
C ILE A 294 0.76 -9.50 -18.56
N ASN A 295 0.52 -10.72 -18.06
CA ASN A 295 -0.70 -11.09 -17.37
C ASN A 295 -0.50 -10.97 -15.85
N TYR A 296 -1.53 -10.46 -15.17
CA TYR A 296 -1.65 -10.46 -13.72
C TYR A 296 -2.97 -11.11 -13.32
N GLN A 297 -2.92 -12.13 -12.47
CA GLN A 297 -4.06 -12.74 -11.81
C GLN A 297 -3.93 -12.54 -10.29
N TYR A 298 -5.03 -12.15 -9.66
CA TYR A 298 -5.10 -11.89 -8.23
C TYR A 298 -6.09 -12.84 -7.57
N TYR A 299 -5.61 -13.59 -6.59
CA TYR A 299 -6.42 -14.56 -5.86
C TYR A 299 -6.59 -14.15 -4.41
N LYS A 300 -7.70 -14.58 -3.80
CA LYS A 300 -7.97 -14.36 -2.38
C LYS A 300 -8.51 -15.64 -1.74
N LYS A 301 -7.98 -16.01 -0.57
CA LYS A 301 -8.57 -17.07 0.26
C LYS A 301 -9.92 -16.63 0.81
N GLN A 302 -10.90 -17.53 0.75
CA GLN A 302 -12.16 -17.38 1.47
C GLN A 302 -11.86 -17.34 2.98
N PRO A 303 -12.57 -16.52 3.77
CA PRO A 303 -12.52 -16.64 5.22
C PRO A 303 -12.99 -18.05 5.58
N GLU A 304 -12.24 -18.76 6.43
CA GLU A 304 -12.76 -20.01 7.00
C GLU A 304 -14.07 -19.68 7.72
N THR A 305 -15.19 -20.23 7.24
CA THR A 305 -16.44 -20.24 8.00
C THR A 305 -16.13 -20.94 9.30
N GLN A 306 -16.08 -20.18 10.41
CA GLN A 306 -16.12 -20.76 11.74
C GLN A 306 -17.44 -21.51 11.85
N THR A 307 -17.40 -22.83 11.66
CA THR A 307 -18.44 -23.71 12.17
C THR A 307 -18.32 -23.64 13.68
N ASP A 308 -19.33 -23.03 14.30
CA ASP A 308 -19.55 -23.00 15.74
C ASP A 308 -19.52 -24.40 16.38
#